data_AF-A0A259K5U0-F1
#
_entry.id   AF-A0A259K5U0-F1
#
_cell.length_a   1.000
_cell.length_b   1.000
_cell.length_c   1.000
_cell.angle_alpha   90.00
_cell.angle_beta   90.00
_cell.angle_gamma   90.00
#
_symmetry.space_group_name_H-M   'P 1'
#
loop_
_entity.id
_entity.type
_entity.pdbx_description
1 polymer ?
#
loop_
_entity_poly.entity_id
_entity_poly.type
_entity_poly.pdbx_seq_one_letter_code
_entity_poly.pdbx_strand_id
1 'polypeptide(L)'
;MGARGRPAEVSELVAQEDGATRALRQIDGGARTLLVLGGAGTGKTTFLHELRKMPRGRQVFLAPTGVAALQLGGQTIHSFFGIPPRILNPDEVKPRVQVRRLLKKLDRVIIDEISMVRADLLDTVDRALRISRDNSEPFGGVQMVLVGDFLQLPPVVPLAEQDMLSRMGYEGPFAFHAKALAEQELARAPFLTVHRQSDRAFIAHLANLRRGERMRETLEAINAACVRPHRPGPQPVLLTPTNARADAYNQRGLANLAGEAREFGGVLKGEFGLEGDRLPVPERLVLKPGARVMTLRNDPARRWVNGSVGTVVGIGAHSAMVRLDSGSTVEIESFTWERIRYGWDEPSGRIDVQVVGAYTQLPLVPAWAMTMHKAQGLTLEDVRIDFDNGCARLGLPFQNRRAPRLKAARGPAGSGEVMP
;
A
#
# COMPACT_ATOMS: atom_id res chain seq x y z
N MET A 1 40.26 33.77 -23.27
CA MET A 1 39.92 32.64 -24.17
C MET A 1 40.01 31.36 -23.34
N GLY A 2 38.94 30.55 -23.29
CA GLY A 2 38.90 29.28 -22.53
C GLY A 2 37.82 29.27 -21.45
N ALA A 3 36.58 28.95 -21.87
CA ALA A 3 35.36 29.07 -21.11
C ALA A 3 35.20 28.01 -20.00
N ARG A 4 34.76 28.45 -18.82
CA ARG A 4 34.11 27.60 -17.81
C ARG A 4 32.65 27.38 -18.24
N GLY A 5 32.37 26.20 -18.78
CA GLY A 5 31.03 25.78 -19.21
C GLY A 5 30.35 24.83 -18.21
N ARG A 6 29.40 25.39 -17.45
CA ARG A 6 28.13 24.83 -16.95
C ARG A 6 28.08 23.55 -16.08
N PRO A 7 27.63 23.70 -14.81
CA PRO A 7 26.99 22.64 -14.00
C PRO A 7 25.48 22.42 -14.31
N ALA A 8 24.91 23.13 -15.29
CA ALA A 8 23.46 23.16 -15.54
C ALA A 8 22.92 22.02 -16.44
N GLU A 9 23.77 21.35 -17.21
CA GLU A 9 23.30 20.33 -18.18
C GLU A 9 23.03 18.96 -17.54
N VAL A 10 23.59 18.68 -16.35
CA VAL A 10 23.31 17.44 -15.61
C VAL A 10 21.95 17.51 -14.88
N SER A 11 21.44 18.71 -14.57
CA SER A 11 20.14 18.88 -13.89
C SER A 11 18.93 18.74 -14.80
N GLU A 12 19.05 19.01 -16.10
CA GLU A 12 17.93 18.90 -17.04
C GLU A 12 17.73 17.47 -17.56
N LEU A 13 18.79 16.65 -17.65
CA LEU A 13 18.70 15.22 -17.99
C LEU A 13 17.95 14.38 -16.94
N VAL A 14 17.86 14.86 -15.69
CA VAL A 14 17.09 14.22 -14.62
C VAL A 14 15.58 14.49 -14.76
N ALA A 15 15.16 15.43 -15.63
CA ALA A 15 13.76 15.82 -15.79
C ALA A 15 12.95 14.94 -16.77
N GLN A 16 13.58 14.01 -17.50
CA GLN A 16 12.91 13.13 -18.47
C GLN A 16 12.89 11.64 -18.10
N GLU A 17 13.58 11.23 -17.04
CA GLU A 17 13.59 9.83 -16.62
C GLU A 17 12.34 9.50 -15.78
N ASP A 18 11.49 8.60 -16.29
CA ASP A 18 10.36 8.04 -15.54
C ASP A 18 10.82 7.42 -14.21
N GLY A 19 9.98 7.51 -13.18
CA GLY A 19 10.31 7.08 -11.81
C GLY A 19 10.74 5.61 -11.75
N ALA A 20 10.14 4.76 -12.58
CA ALA A 20 10.49 3.34 -12.68
C ALA A 20 11.92 3.14 -13.23
N THR A 21 12.29 3.83 -14.30
CA THR A 21 13.63 3.71 -14.90
C THR A 21 14.71 4.15 -13.92
N ARG A 22 14.47 5.25 -13.18
CA ARG A 22 15.38 5.72 -12.12
C ARG A 22 15.52 4.70 -11.00
N ALA A 23 14.42 4.12 -10.54
CA ALA A 23 14.43 3.11 -9.50
C ALA A 23 15.23 1.87 -9.96
N LEU A 24 15.02 1.38 -11.18
CA LEU A 24 15.76 0.25 -11.74
C LEU A 24 17.26 0.55 -11.83
N ARG A 25 17.64 1.75 -12.30
CA ARG A 25 19.05 2.16 -12.36
C ARG A 25 19.70 2.18 -10.97
N GLN A 26 19.02 2.69 -9.96
CA GLN A 26 19.54 2.73 -8.59
C GLN A 26 19.61 1.32 -7.96
N ILE A 27 18.66 0.46 -8.29
CA ILE A 27 18.69 -0.97 -7.92
C ILE A 27 19.92 -1.64 -8.51
N ASP A 28 20.13 -1.50 -9.83
CA ASP A 28 21.24 -2.11 -10.56
C ASP A 28 22.60 -1.51 -10.20
N GLY A 29 22.62 -0.22 -9.84
CA GLY A 29 23.78 0.50 -9.33
C GLY A 29 24.15 0.16 -7.88
N GLY A 30 23.42 -0.75 -7.21
CA GLY A 30 23.78 -1.25 -5.89
C GLY A 30 23.47 -0.31 -4.73
N ALA A 31 22.54 0.64 -4.88
CA ALA A 31 22.11 1.51 -3.79
C ALA A 31 21.60 0.66 -2.60
N ARG A 32 22.22 0.75 -1.43
CA ARG A 32 21.93 -0.13 -0.27
C ARG A 32 20.48 -0.04 0.19
N THR A 33 19.95 1.17 0.35
CA THR A 33 18.54 1.40 0.65
C THR A 33 17.95 2.41 -0.33
N LEU A 34 16.91 1.99 -1.03
CA LEU A 34 16.16 2.77 -2.01
C LEU A 34 14.76 3.08 -1.51
N LEU A 35 14.42 4.38 -1.45
CA LEU A 35 13.07 4.86 -1.22
C LEU A 35 12.36 5.16 -2.54
N VAL A 36 11.33 4.38 -2.85
CA VAL A 36 10.42 4.59 -3.98
C VAL A 36 9.14 5.24 -3.47
N LEU A 37 9.11 6.57 -3.48
CA LEU A 37 8.01 7.35 -2.89
C LEU A 37 7.20 8.06 -3.97
N GLY A 38 5.89 8.06 -3.85
CA GLY A 38 5.03 8.79 -4.77
C GLY A 38 3.57 8.78 -4.36
N GLY A 39 2.79 9.71 -4.90
CA GLY A 39 1.36 9.84 -4.64
C GLY A 39 0.52 8.62 -5.05
N ALA A 40 -0.76 8.65 -4.71
CA ALA A 40 -1.71 7.69 -5.28
C ALA A 40 -1.75 7.82 -6.81
N GLY A 41 -1.83 6.68 -7.51
CA GLY A 41 -1.94 6.68 -8.97
C GLY A 41 -0.65 7.02 -9.74
N THR A 42 0.52 7.03 -9.08
CA THR A 42 1.80 7.33 -9.74
C THR A 42 2.52 6.14 -10.38
N GLY A 43 1.94 4.93 -10.32
CA GLY A 43 2.50 3.74 -10.99
C GLY A 43 3.41 2.84 -10.14
N LYS A 44 3.51 3.07 -8.82
CA LYS A 44 4.34 2.24 -7.90
C LYS A 44 4.01 0.75 -7.95
N THR A 45 2.71 0.39 -7.88
CA THR A 45 2.26 -1.01 -7.95
C THR A 45 2.61 -1.65 -9.29
N THR A 46 2.48 -0.90 -10.40
CA THR A 46 2.91 -1.36 -11.73
C THR A 46 4.41 -1.64 -11.76
N PHE A 47 5.23 -0.73 -11.21
CA PHE A 47 6.67 -0.93 -11.07
C PHE A 47 7.01 -2.21 -10.29
N LEU A 48 6.33 -2.46 -9.17
CA LEU A 48 6.53 -3.68 -8.37
C LEU A 48 6.18 -4.96 -9.13
N HIS A 49 5.08 -4.95 -9.91
CA HIS A 49 4.71 -6.10 -10.74
C HIS A 49 5.75 -6.37 -11.83
N GLU A 50 6.28 -5.34 -12.48
CA GLU A 50 7.33 -5.51 -13.49
C GLU A 50 8.65 -5.99 -12.88
N LEU A 51 9.07 -5.43 -11.72
CA LEU A 51 10.25 -5.89 -10.98
C LEU A 51 10.14 -7.35 -10.54
N ARG A 52 8.92 -7.84 -10.30
CA ARG A 52 8.67 -9.24 -9.95
C ARG A 52 8.79 -10.18 -11.16
N LYS A 53 8.31 -9.76 -12.34
CA LYS A 53 8.45 -10.53 -13.58
C LYS A 53 9.89 -10.65 -14.03
N MET A 54 10.71 -9.62 -13.74
CA MET A 54 12.12 -9.56 -14.09
C MET A 54 12.97 -9.41 -12.82
N PRO A 55 13.06 -10.47 -11.98
CA PRO A 55 13.80 -10.42 -10.74
C PRO A 55 15.29 -10.27 -11.01
N ARG A 56 15.97 -9.52 -10.14
CA ARG A 56 17.40 -9.24 -10.18
C ARG A 56 18.03 -9.84 -8.93
N GLY A 57 18.48 -11.09 -9.03
CA GLY A 57 19.04 -11.85 -7.92
C GLY A 57 17.97 -12.45 -6.99
N ARG A 58 18.39 -12.83 -5.79
CA ARG A 58 17.56 -13.50 -4.77
C ARG A 58 16.81 -12.44 -3.98
N GLN A 59 15.60 -12.14 -4.44
CA GLN A 59 14.76 -11.08 -3.90
C GLN A 59 13.42 -11.60 -3.35
N VAL A 60 12.94 -10.97 -2.28
CA VAL A 60 11.63 -11.24 -1.69
C VAL A 60 10.75 -10.00 -1.69
N PHE A 61 9.45 -10.19 -1.89
CA PHE A 61 8.43 -9.14 -1.88
C PHE A 61 7.57 -9.27 -0.63
N LEU A 62 7.55 -8.21 0.16
CA LEU A 62 6.88 -8.15 1.45
C LEU A 62 5.92 -6.97 1.54
N ALA A 63 4.93 -7.08 2.43
CA ALA A 63 4.01 -6.00 2.76
C ALA A 63 3.59 -6.06 4.25
N PRO A 64 3.11 -4.95 4.85
CA PRO A 64 2.68 -4.94 6.24
C PRO A 64 1.35 -5.68 6.49
N THR A 65 0.47 -5.78 5.48
CA THR A 65 -0.86 -6.39 5.62
C THR A 65 -1.04 -7.60 4.70
N GLY A 66 -1.91 -8.54 5.09
CA GLY A 66 -2.19 -9.75 4.30
C GLY A 66 -2.75 -9.44 2.91
N VAL A 67 -3.67 -8.49 2.80
CA VAL A 67 -4.27 -8.08 1.51
C VAL A 67 -3.21 -7.49 0.58
N ALA A 68 -2.35 -6.59 1.08
CA ALA A 68 -1.27 -6.01 0.27
C ALA A 68 -0.25 -7.09 -0.16
N ALA A 69 0.08 -8.03 0.74
CA ALA A 69 0.95 -9.15 0.41
C ALA A 69 0.35 -10.03 -0.69
N LEU A 70 -0.94 -10.38 -0.60
CA LEU A 70 -1.64 -11.16 -1.63
C LEU A 70 -1.66 -10.44 -2.99
N GLN A 71 -1.93 -9.13 -3.00
CA GLN A 71 -1.94 -8.34 -4.24
C GLN A 71 -0.56 -8.26 -4.89
N LEU A 72 0.50 -8.15 -4.08
CA LEU A 72 1.89 -8.17 -4.53
C LEU A 72 2.37 -9.57 -4.95
N GLY A 73 1.60 -10.62 -4.62
CA GLY A 73 2.03 -12.02 -4.68
C GLY A 73 3.16 -12.33 -3.70
N GLY A 74 3.31 -11.53 -2.65
CA GLY A 74 4.35 -11.61 -1.64
C GLY A 74 3.89 -12.26 -0.34
N GLN A 75 4.63 -11.97 0.72
CA GLN A 75 4.34 -12.45 2.08
C GLN A 75 4.27 -11.26 3.05
N THR A 76 3.58 -11.39 4.19
CA THR A 76 3.62 -10.32 5.20
C THR A 76 5.00 -10.26 5.86
N ILE A 77 5.46 -9.06 6.25
CA ILE A 77 6.73 -8.88 7.00
C ILE A 77 6.75 -9.80 8.23
N HIS A 78 5.64 -9.80 9.00
CA HIS A 78 5.46 -10.62 10.19
C HIS A 78 5.67 -12.11 9.91
N SER A 79 5.00 -12.67 8.90
CA SER A 79 5.09 -14.11 8.63
C SER A 79 6.40 -14.52 7.97
N PHE A 80 7.04 -13.64 7.19
CA PHE A 80 8.35 -13.90 6.58
C PHE A 80 9.47 -13.95 7.63
N PHE A 81 9.55 -12.94 8.51
CA PHE A 81 10.59 -12.87 9.54
C PHE A 81 10.23 -13.63 10.83
N GLY A 82 8.98 -14.07 10.98
CA GLY A 82 8.48 -14.70 12.21
C GLY A 82 8.30 -13.71 13.37
N ILE A 83 8.01 -12.45 13.06
CA ILE A 83 7.83 -11.37 14.04
C ILE A 83 6.35 -11.29 14.46
N PRO A 84 6.02 -11.33 15.76
CA PRO A 84 4.63 -11.23 16.21
C PRO A 84 4.03 -9.84 15.87
N PRO A 85 2.71 -9.73 15.64
CA PRO A 85 2.04 -8.48 15.28
C PRO A 85 1.78 -7.57 16.50
N ARG A 86 2.82 -7.32 17.30
CA ARG A 86 2.84 -6.43 18.47
C ARG A 86 4.12 -5.59 18.45
N ILE A 87 4.23 -4.60 19.32
CA ILE A 87 5.53 -3.94 19.53
C ILE A 87 6.51 -4.98 20.08
N LEU A 88 7.69 -5.02 19.48
CA LEU A 88 8.78 -5.88 19.89
C LEU A 88 10.04 -5.04 20.02
N ASN A 89 10.82 -5.26 21.09
CA ASN A 89 12.16 -4.71 21.14
C ASN A 89 13.01 -5.42 20.06
N PRO A 90 13.65 -4.69 19.12
CA PRO A 90 14.45 -5.30 18.06
C PRO A 90 15.45 -6.34 18.57
N ASP A 91 16.04 -6.15 19.75
CA ASP A 91 17.02 -7.09 20.34
C ASP A 91 16.43 -8.42 20.82
N GLU A 92 15.10 -8.51 20.97
CA GLU A 92 14.42 -9.76 21.32
C GLU A 92 14.23 -10.70 20.12
N VAL A 93 14.49 -10.23 18.90
CA VAL A 93 14.27 -11.02 17.69
C VAL A 93 15.23 -12.21 17.63
N LYS A 94 14.66 -13.40 17.39
CA LYS A 94 15.41 -14.64 17.21
C LYS A 94 14.96 -15.31 15.90
N PRO A 95 15.67 -15.06 14.79
CA PRO A 95 15.33 -15.69 13.51
C PRO A 95 15.35 -17.21 13.61
N ARG A 96 14.28 -17.87 13.18
CA ARG A 96 14.20 -19.33 13.13
C ARG A 96 15.28 -19.89 12.20
N VAL A 97 15.82 -21.08 12.52
CA VAL A 97 16.93 -21.69 11.77
C VAL A 97 16.65 -21.79 10.26
N GLN A 98 15.46 -22.22 9.88
CA GLN A 98 15.06 -22.35 8.47
C GLN A 98 15.05 -20.99 7.75
N VAL A 99 14.43 -19.99 8.35
CA VAL A 99 14.38 -18.61 7.81
C VAL A 99 15.79 -18.03 7.73
N ARG A 100 16.64 -18.26 8.74
CA ARG A 100 18.02 -17.79 8.78
C ARG A 100 18.84 -18.26 7.57
N ARG A 101 18.63 -19.48 7.06
CA ARG A 101 19.32 -19.98 5.85
C ARG A 101 18.96 -19.13 4.62
N LEU A 102 17.68 -18.82 4.44
CA LEU A 102 17.22 -17.92 3.39
C LEU A 102 17.80 -16.51 3.56
N LEU A 103 17.69 -15.92 4.76
CA LEU A 103 18.17 -14.56 5.04
C LEU A 103 19.68 -14.39 4.76
N LYS A 104 20.48 -15.43 5.00
CA LYS A 104 21.91 -15.47 4.66
C LYS A 104 22.20 -15.33 3.16
N LYS A 105 21.25 -15.72 2.32
CA LYS A 105 21.40 -15.77 0.86
C LYS A 105 20.62 -14.67 0.15
N LEU A 106 19.79 -13.89 0.85
CA LEU A 106 19.06 -12.79 0.25
C LEU A 106 20.02 -11.72 -0.29
N ASP A 107 19.70 -11.24 -1.48
CA ASP A 107 20.32 -10.08 -2.10
C ASP A 107 19.48 -8.83 -1.85
N ARG A 108 18.14 -8.98 -1.87
CA ARG A 108 17.20 -7.85 -1.77
C ARG A 108 15.91 -8.17 -1.02
N VAL A 109 15.42 -7.20 -0.26
CA VAL A 109 14.07 -7.19 0.32
C VAL A 109 13.31 -5.99 -0.21
N ILE A 110 12.16 -6.24 -0.83
CA ILE A 110 11.23 -5.22 -1.28
C ILE A 110 10.06 -5.16 -0.29
N ILE A 111 9.74 -3.97 0.22
CA ILE A 111 8.61 -3.73 1.11
C ILE A 111 7.66 -2.73 0.45
N ASP A 112 6.46 -3.18 0.11
CA ASP A 112 5.36 -2.30 -0.32
C ASP A 112 4.60 -1.74 0.89
N GLU A 113 3.90 -0.62 0.69
CA GLU A 113 3.15 0.12 1.71
C GLU A 113 4.01 0.48 2.95
N ILE A 114 5.25 0.94 2.73
CA ILE A 114 6.19 1.33 3.80
C ILE A 114 5.61 2.37 4.77
N SER A 115 4.63 3.17 4.34
CA SER A 115 3.95 4.16 5.17
C SER A 115 3.18 3.55 6.35
N MET A 116 2.74 2.29 6.23
CA MET A 116 2.06 1.56 7.29
C MET A 116 3.02 0.75 8.17
N VAL A 117 4.31 0.72 7.85
CA VAL A 117 5.33 0.00 8.62
C VAL A 117 5.78 0.86 9.79
N ARG A 118 5.80 0.27 10.99
CA ARG A 118 6.28 0.94 12.19
C ARG A 118 7.81 0.97 12.27
N ALA A 119 8.35 1.96 12.99
CA ALA A 119 9.79 2.09 13.23
C ALA A 119 10.40 0.85 13.91
N ASP A 120 9.77 0.35 14.98
CA ASP A 120 10.20 -0.85 15.71
C ASP A 120 10.23 -2.10 14.81
N LEU A 121 9.23 -2.25 13.95
CA LEU A 121 9.15 -3.38 13.03
C LEU A 121 10.29 -3.33 12.00
N LEU A 122 10.61 -2.16 11.47
CA LEU A 122 11.72 -2.02 10.51
C LEU A 122 13.09 -2.26 11.16
N ASP A 123 13.31 -1.77 12.39
CA ASP A 123 14.53 -2.07 13.14
C ASP A 123 14.61 -3.55 13.55
N THR A 124 13.48 -4.19 13.83
CA THR A 124 13.42 -5.64 14.08
C THR A 124 13.84 -6.43 12.83
N VAL A 125 13.43 -5.98 11.64
CA VAL A 125 13.87 -6.54 10.34
C VAL A 125 15.38 -6.36 10.15
N ASP A 126 15.90 -5.16 10.42
CA ASP A 126 17.34 -4.89 10.41
C ASP A 126 18.10 -5.86 11.32
N ARG A 127 17.68 -5.96 12.59
CA ARG A 127 18.32 -6.82 13.58
C ARG A 127 18.30 -8.29 13.19
N ALA A 128 17.16 -8.76 12.66
CA ALA A 128 17.01 -10.13 12.16
C ALA A 128 17.99 -10.44 11.02
N LEU A 129 18.18 -9.50 10.09
CA LEU A 129 19.13 -9.65 8.97
C LEU A 129 20.59 -9.62 9.45
N ARG A 130 20.95 -8.69 10.35
CA ARG A 130 22.30 -8.60 10.93
C ARG A 130 22.69 -9.91 11.65
N ILE A 131 21.83 -10.42 12.52
CA ILE A 131 22.03 -11.70 13.26
C ILE A 131 22.12 -12.88 12.28
N SER A 132 21.26 -12.88 11.26
CA SER A 132 21.20 -13.99 10.33
C SER A 132 22.46 -14.09 9.48
N ARG A 133 22.97 -12.94 9.02
CA ARG A 133 24.09 -12.80 8.10
C ARG A 133 25.45 -12.66 8.78
N ASP A 134 25.47 -12.46 10.10
CA ASP A 134 26.68 -12.13 10.84
C ASP A 134 27.40 -10.90 10.26
N ASN A 135 26.60 -9.88 9.93
CA ASN A 135 27.06 -8.63 9.34
C ASN A 135 26.44 -7.46 10.11
N SER A 136 27.29 -6.55 10.61
CA SER A 136 26.88 -5.37 11.38
C SER A 136 26.39 -4.21 10.52
N GLU A 137 26.60 -4.24 9.20
CA GLU A 137 26.03 -3.25 8.27
C GLU A 137 24.50 -3.19 8.42
N PRO A 138 23.88 -2.02 8.18
CA PRO A 138 22.43 -1.92 8.13
C PRO A 138 21.80 -3.00 7.23
N PHE A 139 20.73 -3.61 7.74
CA PHE A 139 20.03 -4.75 7.16
C PHE A 139 20.95 -5.94 6.83
N GLY A 140 22.06 -6.10 7.54
CA GLY A 140 23.07 -7.13 7.28
C GLY A 140 23.69 -7.02 5.88
N GLY A 141 23.67 -5.83 5.28
CA GLY A 141 24.13 -5.56 3.92
C GLY A 141 23.17 -5.97 2.80
N VAL A 142 21.94 -6.40 3.13
CA VAL A 142 20.89 -6.70 2.14
C VAL A 142 20.37 -5.41 1.52
N GLN A 143 20.13 -5.41 0.22
CA GLN A 143 19.55 -4.26 -0.45
C GLN A 143 18.07 -4.09 -0.07
N MET A 144 17.69 -2.93 0.44
CA MET A 144 16.31 -2.61 0.79
C MET A 144 15.67 -1.74 -0.29
N VAL A 145 14.49 -2.12 -0.78
CA VAL A 145 13.65 -1.29 -1.65
C VAL A 145 12.32 -1.04 -0.95
N LEU A 146 12.14 0.18 -0.44
CA LEU A 146 10.99 0.57 0.37
C LEU A 146 10.06 1.42 -0.49
N VAL A 147 8.85 0.91 -0.74
CA VAL A 147 7.88 1.49 -1.66
C VAL A 147 6.66 1.96 -0.89
N GLY A 148 6.16 3.17 -1.17
CA GLY A 148 4.91 3.65 -0.58
C GLY A 148 4.74 5.15 -0.58
N ASP A 149 3.91 5.64 0.33
CA ASP A 149 3.54 7.04 0.44
C ASP A 149 3.19 7.45 1.87
N PHE A 150 4.10 8.14 2.57
CA PHE A 150 3.90 8.60 3.94
C PHE A 150 2.76 9.62 4.12
N LEU A 151 2.22 10.17 3.02
CA LEU A 151 1.08 11.08 3.03
C LEU A 151 -0.27 10.38 2.80
N GLN A 152 -0.27 9.04 2.65
CA GLN A 152 -1.51 8.23 2.65
C GLN A 152 -1.84 7.79 4.08
N LEU A 153 -1.89 6.49 4.35
CA LEU A 153 -2.17 5.98 5.68
C LEU A 153 -0.90 5.84 6.53
N PRO A 154 -0.92 6.36 7.78
CA PRO A 154 0.12 6.11 8.75
C PRO A 154 -0.01 4.69 9.35
N PRO A 155 0.98 4.22 10.10
CA PRO A 155 0.84 3.02 10.91
C PRO A 155 -0.28 3.22 11.94
N VAL A 156 -1.13 2.21 12.14
CA VAL A 156 -2.17 2.25 13.17
C VAL A 156 -1.54 1.87 14.51
N VAL A 157 -1.35 2.86 15.39
CA VAL A 157 -0.71 2.68 16.70
C VAL A 157 -1.63 3.20 17.81
N PRO A 158 -2.18 2.31 18.67
CA PRO A 158 -2.91 2.71 19.87
C PRO A 158 -2.07 3.62 20.79
N LEU A 159 -2.71 4.47 21.60
CA LEU A 159 -2.00 5.42 22.47
C LEU A 159 -1.00 4.73 23.40
N ALA A 160 -1.39 3.63 24.05
CA ALA A 160 -0.51 2.86 24.93
C ALA A 160 0.74 2.33 24.22
N GLU A 161 0.63 2.00 22.94
CA GLU A 161 1.75 1.57 22.10
C GLU A 161 2.67 2.74 21.69
N GLN A 162 2.13 3.95 21.56
CA GLN A 162 2.95 5.14 21.25
C GLN A 162 3.92 5.46 22.39
N ASP A 163 3.46 5.39 23.64
CA ASP A 163 4.31 5.61 24.82
C ASP A 163 5.44 4.59 24.90
N MET A 164 5.18 3.33 24.53
CA MET A 164 6.20 2.29 24.46
C MET A 164 7.28 2.64 23.42
N LEU A 165 6.90 3.05 22.22
CA LEU A 165 7.84 3.44 21.17
C LEU A 165 8.72 4.62 21.61
N SER A 166 8.14 5.64 22.25
CA SER A 166 8.90 6.77 22.77
C SER A 166 9.91 6.34 23.84
N ARG A 167 9.54 5.43 24.75
CA ARG A 167 10.48 4.86 25.74
C ARG A 167 11.62 4.06 25.11
N MET A 168 11.39 3.48 23.93
CA MET A 168 12.41 2.78 23.13
C MET A 168 13.32 3.73 22.34
N GLY A 169 13.07 5.05 22.42
CA GLY A 169 13.86 6.09 21.78
C GLY A 169 13.43 6.44 20.36
N TYR A 170 12.20 6.10 19.95
CA TYR A 170 11.65 6.51 18.65
C TYR A 170 10.99 7.88 18.74
N GLU A 171 11.33 8.77 17.80
CA GLU A 171 10.68 10.09 17.67
C GLU A 171 9.19 10.00 17.27
N GLY A 172 8.81 8.88 16.65
CA GLY A 172 7.44 8.57 16.29
C GLY A 172 7.31 7.19 15.66
N PRO A 173 6.07 6.77 15.35
CA PRO A 173 5.80 5.39 14.94
C PRO A 173 6.23 5.08 13.51
N PHE A 174 6.50 6.07 12.67
CA PHE A 174 6.75 5.88 11.24
C PHE A 174 8.08 5.18 10.93
N ALA A 175 8.11 4.35 9.88
CA ALA A 175 9.32 3.68 9.40
C ALA A 175 10.53 4.60 9.21
N PHE A 176 10.35 5.86 8.81
CA PHE A 176 11.46 6.81 8.63
C PHE A 176 12.12 7.27 9.95
N HIS A 177 11.54 6.94 11.12
CA HIS A 177 12.19 7.10 12.42
C HIS A 177 12.96 5.84 12.87
N ALA A 178 13.00 4.78 12.05
CA ALA A 178 13.79 3.59 12.34
C ALA A 178 15.29 3.95 12.39
N LYS A 179 15.99 3.43 13.39
CA LYS A 179 17.41 3.71 13.62
C LYS A 179 18.26 3.19 12.45
N ALA A 180 17.89 2.03 11.90
CA ALA A 180 18.55 1.43 10.74
C ALA A 180 18.56 2.34 9.50
N LEU A 181 17.56 3.21 9.32
CA LEU A 181 17.53 4.17 8.21
C LEU A 181 18.38 5.41 8.50
N ALA A 182 18.52 5.81 9.76
CA ALA A 182 19.33 6.96 10.16
C ALA A 182 20.85 6.68 10.06
N GLU A 183 21.25 5.41 10.13
CA GLU A 183 22.65 4.95 10.07
C GLU A 183 23.25 4.93 8.65
N GLN A 184 22.48 5.26 7.60
CA GLN A 184 22.93 5.11 6.22
C GLN A 184 22.41 6.21 5.28
N GLU A 185 23.07 6.35 4.14
CA GLU A 185 22.57 7.19 3.06
C GLU A 185 21.40 6.50 2.32
N LEU A 186 20.34 7.26 2.05
CA LEU A 186 19.12 6.74 1.42
C LEU A 186 19.02 7.25 -0.02
N ALA A 187 19.07 6.33 -0.98
CA ALA A 187 18.76 6.64 -2.37
C ALA A 187 17.25 6.91 -2.52
N ARG A 188 16.89 7.79 -3.45
CA ARG A 188 15.50 8.21 -3.67
C ARG A 188 15.14 8.13 -5.15
N ALA A 189 14.03 7.46 -5.43
CA ALA A 189 13.39 7.44 -6.74
C ALA A 189 11.94 7.95 -6.59
N PRO A 190 11.70 9.27 -6.69
CA PRO A 190 10.37 9.83 -6.56
C PRO A 190 9.52 9.51 -7.81
N PHE A 191 8.29 9.04 -7.59
CA PHE A 191 7.28 8.81 -8.61
C PHE A 191 6.33 10.01 -8.60
N LEU A 192 6.57 10.95 -9.51
CA LEU A 192 5.93 12.27 -9.52
C LEU A 192 4.71 12.36 -10.45
N THR A 193 4.70 11.57 -11.52
CA THR A 193 3.66 11.63 -12.55
C THR A 193 2.41 10.91 -12.08
N VAL A 194 1.29 11.61 -12.00
CA VAL A 194 -0.02 11.03 -11.68
C VAL A 194 -0.66 10.55 -12.98
N HIS A 195 -0.94 9.25 -13.08
CA HIS A 195 -1.56 8.64 -14.27
C HIS A 195 -3.08 8.42 -14.11
N ARG A 196 -3.59 8.47 -12.88
CA ARG A 196 -4.98 8.13 -12.57
C ARG A 196 -5.98 9.24 -12.92
N GLN A 197 -5.57 10.50 -12.80
CA GLN A 197 -6.41 11.67 -13.09
C GLN A 197 -5.84 12.42 -14.29
N SER A 198 -6.74 12.92 -15.16
CA SER A 198 -6.39 13.75 -16.31
C SER A 198 -6.67 15.24 -16.10
N ASP A 199 -7.57 15.58 -15.18
CA ASP A 199 -7.93 16.97 -14.87
C ASP A 199 -6.81 17.69 -14.11
N ARG A 200 -6.16 18.64 -14.80
CA ARG A 200 -5.05 19.42 -14.25
C ARG A 200 -5.43 20.27 -13.03
N ALA A 201 -6.64 20.84 -13.01
CA ALA A 201 -7.08 21.67 -11.89
C ALA A 201 -7.31 20.80 -10.66
N PHE A 202 -7.97 19.65 -10.84
CA PHE A 202 -8.17 18.70 -9.75
C PHE A 202 -6.84 18.14 -9.20
N ILE A 203 -5.90 17.78 -10.08
CA ILE A 203 -4.54 17.35 -9.68
C ILE A 203 -3.84 18.43 -8.84
N ALA A 204 -3.95 19.70 -9.25
CA ALA A 204 -3.36 20.81 -8.51
C ALA A 204 -3.99 20.97 -7.11
N HIS A 205 -5.31 20.86 -6.99
CA HIS A 205 -6.00 20.89 -5.70
C HIS A 205 -5.57 19.74 -4.78
N LEU A 206 -5.46 18.52 -5.30
CA LEU A 206 -4.97 17.38 -4.53
C LEU A 206 -3.51 17.56 -4.09
N ALA A 207 -2.67 18.15 -4.94
CA ALA A 207 -1.29 18.46 -4.59
C ALA A 207 -1.19 19.54 -3.48
N ASN A 208 -2.04 20.55 -3.53
CA ASN A 208 -2.16 21.58 -2.49
C ASN A 208 -2.58 20.97 -1.14
N LEU A 209 -3.64 20.16 -1.13
CA LEU A 209 -4.10 19.44 0.06
C LEU A 209 -2.98 18.57 0.65
N ARG A 210 -2.24 17.88 -0.22
CA ARG A 210 -1.12 17.00 0.15
C ARG A 210 0.04 17.76 0.81
N ARG A 211 0.30 19.01 0.40
CA ARG A 211 1.38 19.85 0.96
C ARG A 211 0.92 20.76 2.09
N GLY A 212 -0.38 20.90 2.31
CA GLY A 212 -0.93 21.91 3.23
C GLY A 212 -0.78 23.34 2.71
N GLU A 213 -0.71 23.52 1.39
CA GLU A 213 -0.52 24.83 0.73
C GLU A 213 -1.86 25.33 0.19
N ARG A 214 -2.08 26.65 0.16
CA ARG A 214 -3.29 27.28 -0.46
C ARG A 214 -4.60 26.62 -0.03
N MET A 215 -4.70 26.30 1.27
CA MET A 215 -5.76 25.46 1.81
C MET A 215 -7.13 26.13 1.68
N ARG A 216 -7.21 27.44 1.90
CA ARG A 216 -8.48 28.16 1.84
C ARG A 216 -9.06 28.13 0.43
N GLU A 217 -8.28 28.53 -0.57
CA GLU A 217 -8.71 28.54 -1.97
C GLU A 217 -9.00 27.13 -2.49
N THR A 218 -8.20 26.15 -2.06
CA THR A 218 -8.39 24.75 -2.44
C THR A 218 -9.68 24.17 -1.87
N LEU A 219 -9.96 24.43 -0.58
CA LEU A 219 -11.19 23.97 0.06
C LEU A 219 -12.43 24.66 -0.50
N GLU A 220 -12.37 25.97 -0.75
CA GLU A 220 -13.46 26.72 -1.39
C GLU A 220 -13.80 26.14 -2.77
N ALA A 221 -12.79 25.88 -3.61
CA ALA A 221 -12.98 25.29 -4.94
C ALA A 221 -13.57 23.87 -4.88
N ILE A 222 -13.04 23.01 -4.01
CA ILE A 222 -13.56 21.64 -3.83
C ILE A 222 -14.99 21.67 -3.31
N ASN A 223 -15.28 22.48 -2.30
CA ASN A 223 -16.61 22.56 -1.70
C ASN A 223 -17.65 23.06 -2.73
N ALA A 224 -17.30 24.08 -3.52
CA ALA A 224 -18.17 24.57 -4.59
C ALA A 224 -18.49 23.50 -5.64
N ALA A 225 -17.52 22.61 -5.94
CA ALA A 225 -17.71 21.53 -6.92
C ALA A 225 -18.45 20.30 -6.35
N CYS A 226 -18.27 19.99 -5.07
CA CYS A 226 -18.67 18.71 -4.47
C CYS A 226 -19.88 18.79 -3.52
N VAL A 227 -20.14 19.92 -2.87
CA VAL A 227 -21.24 20.08 -1.89
C VAL A 227 -22.50 20.53 -2.61
N ARG A 228 -23.02 19.67 -3.48
CA ARG A 228 -24.25 19.87 -4.27
C ARG A 228 -25.01 18.55 -4.41
N PRO A 229 -26.30 18.57 -4.83
CA PRO A 229 -27.00 17.34 -5.17
C PRO A 229 -26.17 16.49 -6.13
N HIS A 230 -26.11 15.20 -5.86
CA HIS A 230 -25.31 14.30 -6.67
C HIS A 230 -25.86 14.22 -8.09
N ARG A 231 -24.98 14.00 -9.07
CA ARG A 231 -25.37 13.91 -10.48
C ARG A 231 -26.33 12.72 -10.70
N PRO A 232 -27.26 12.82 -11.67
CA PRO A 232 -28.06 11.67 -12.08
C PRO A 232 -27.14 10.56 -12.60
N GLY A 233 -27.42 9.30 -12.24
CA GLY A 233 -26.61 8.16 -12.67
C GLY A 233 -26.70 6.97 -11.72
N PRO A 234 -25.80 5.99 -11.86
CA PRO A 234 -25.65 4.89 -10.91
C PRO A 234 -25.39 5.42 -9.50
N GLN A 235 -25.85 4.67 -8.49
CA GLN A 235 -25.61 5.03 -7.09
C GLN A 235 -24.10 5.02 -6.78
N PRO A 236 -23.49 6.13 -6.32
CA PRO A 236 -22.07 6.18 -6.01
C PRO A 236 -21.75 5.35 -4.77
N VAL A 237 -20.48 4.94 -4.64
CA VAL A 237 -20.01 4.25 -3.43
C VAL A 237 -19.87 5.27 -2.29
N LEU A 238 -20.48 4.97 -1.14
CA LEU A 238 -20.31 5.78 0.06
C LEU A 238 -19.01 5.44 0.80
N LEU A 239 -18.10 6.40 0.92
CA LEU A 239 -16.89 6.26 1.72
C LEU A 239 -17.17 6.70 3.16
N THR A 240 -16.98 5.78 4.11
CA THR A 240 -17.24 6.00 5.54
C THR A 240 -15.96 5.88 6.37
N PRO A 241 -15.94 6.44 7.60
CA PRO A 241 -14.77 6.32 8.47
C PRO A 241 -14.60 4.94 9.11
N THR A 242 -15.69 4.19 9.35
CA THR A 242 -15.67 2.94 10.14
C THR A 242 -16.30 1.76 9.41
N ASN A 243 -15.80 0.54 9.68
CA ASN A 243 -16.35 -0.69 9.09
C ASN A 243 -17.83 -0.86 9.47
N ALA A 244 -18.18 -0.65 10.74
CA ALA A 244 -19.56 -0.78 11.22
C ALA A 244 -20.57 0.06 10.40
N ARG A 245 -20.21 1.29 10.00
CA ARG A 245 -21.07 2.11 9.14
C ARG A 245 -21.16 1.57 7.72
N ALA A 246 -20.04 1.17 7.14
CA ALA A 246 -20.03 0.57 5.80
C ALA A 246 -20.89 -0.71 5.77
N ASP A 247 -20.75 -1.56 6.78
CA ASP A 247 -21.46 -2.83 6.91
C ASP A 247 -22.97 -2.60 7.08
N ALA A 248 -23.37 -1.64 7.94
CA ALA A 248 -24.78 -1.28 8.11
C ALA A 248 -25.43 -0.78 6.80
N TYR A 249 -24.72 0.05 6.03
CA TYR A 249 -25.23 0.56 4.75
C TYR A 249 -25.33 -0.54 3.70
N ASN A 250 -24.34 -1.43 3.62
CA ASN A 250 -24.35 -2.59 2.72
C ASN A 250 -25.48 -3.58 3.08
N GLN A 251 -25.66 -3.88 4.37
CA GLN A 251 -26.74 -4.75 4.84
C GLN A 251 -28.11 -4.17 4.52
N ARG A 252 -28.32 -2.87 4.78
CA ARG A 252 -29.56 -2.18 4.44
C ARG A 252 -29.82 -2.20 2.93
N GLY A 253 -28.79 -1.94 2.12
CA GLY A 253 -28.87 -2.02 0.66
C GLY A 253 -29.34 -3.39 0.18
N LEU A 254 -28.74 -4.46 0.71
CA LEU A 254 -29.09 -5.84 0.36
C LEU A 254 -30.49 -6.26 0.88
N ALA A 255 -30.88 -5.81 2.08
CA ALA A 255 -32.17 -6.12 2.67
C ALA A 255 -33.34 -5.51 1.87
N ASN A 256 -33.15 -4.31 1.33
CA ASN A 256 -34.16 -3.59 0.54
C ASN A 256 -34.38 -4.15 -0.87
N LEU A 257 -33.53 -5.07 -1.34
CA LEU A 257 -33.69 -5.69 -2.64
C LEU A 257 -34.72 -6.81 -2.61
N ALA A 258 -35.63 -6.78 -3.59
CA ALA A 258 -36.48 -7.91 -3.92
C ALA A 258 -35.66 -9.05 -4.54
N GLY A 259 -36.21 -10.26 -4.54
CA GLY A 259 -35.57 -11.45 -5.07
C GLY A 259 -34.86 -12.29 -4.01
N GLU A 260 -34.64 -13.55 -4.36
CA GLU A 260 -34.01 -14.54 -3.49
C GLU A 260 -32.52 -14.24 -3.30
N ALA A 261 -32.08 -14.33 -2.05
CA ALA A 261 -30.68 -14.20 -1.71
C ALA A 261 -29.95 -15.51 -2.04
N ARG A 262 -28.77 -15.40 -2.68
CA ARG A 262 -27.87 -16.51 -2.87
C ARG A 262 -26.58 -16.27 -2.12
N GLU A 263 -26.19 -17.26 -1.33
CA GLU A 263 -24.94 -17.25 -0.59
C GLU A 263 -23.85 -18.01 -1.36
N PHE A 264 -22.68 -17.42 -1.44
CA PHE A 264 -21.46 -18.02 -1.95
C PHE A 264 -20.49 -18.21 -0.78
N GLY A 265 -20.22 -19.47 -0.43
CA GLY A 265 -19.23 -19.84 0.57
C GLY A 265 -17.83 -19.94 -0.06
N GLY A 266 -16.86 -19.29 0.57
CA GLY A 266 -15.47 -19.32 0.15
C GLY A 266 -14.83 -20.67 0.50
N VAL A 267 -13.96 -21.17 -0.38
CA VAL A 267 -13.27 -22.45 -0.19
C VAL A 267 -11.85 -22.19 0.27
N LEU A 268 -11.52 -22.60 1.49
CA LEU A 268 -10.18 -22.49 2.08
C LEU A 268 -9.45 -23.84 1.98
N LYS A 269 -8.18 -23.82 1.57
CA LYS A 269 -7.29 -24.99 1.54
C LYS A 269 -5.94 -24.62 2.16
N GLY A 270 -5.34 -25.53 2.93
CA GLY A 270 -4.02 -25.34 3.54
C GLY A 270 -3.99 -24.28 4.64
N GLU A 271 -2.86 -23.60 4.80
CA GLU A 271 -2.61 -22.57 5.82
C GLU A 271 -3.26 -21.21 5.48
N PHE A 272 -4.56 -21.22 5.22
CA PHE A 272 -5.40 -20.03 5.07
C PHE A 272 -6.35 -19.96 6.28
N GLY A 273 -5.80 -19.62 7.44
CA GLY A 273 -6.54 -19.63 8.72
C GLY A 273 -7.41 -18.39 8.91
N LEU A 274 -8.62 -18.59 9.43
CA LEU A 274 -9.59 -17.55 9.85
C LEU A 274 -9.17 -16.82 11.15
N GLU A 275 -8.09 -17.25 11.80
CA GLU A 275 -7.57 -16.66 13.03
C GLU A 275 -6.63 -15.48 12.71
N GLY A 276 -7.21 -14.31 12.50
CA GLY A 276 -6.50 -13.02 12.52
C GLY A 276 -6.10 -12.45 11.15
N ASP A 277 -6.11 -13.26 10.08
CA ASP A 277 -5.85 -12.76 8.72
C ASP A 277 -7.15 -12.24 8.07
N ARG A 278 -7.14 -10.99 7.60
CA ARG A 278 -8.25 -10.43 6.82
C ARG A 278 -8.28 -11.07 5.43
N LEU A 279 -9.32 -11.84 5.15
CA LEU A 279 -9.58 -12.41 3.82
C LEU A 279 -9.70 -11.28 2.76
N PRO A 280 -9.26 -11.52 1.51
CA PRO A 280 -9.36 -10.51 0.45
C PRO A 280 -10.81 -10.18 0.10
N VAL A 281 -11.71 -11.17 0.20
CA VAL A 281 -13.17 -11.04 0.05
C VAL A 281 -13.88 -11.77 1.20
N PRO A 282 -15.13 -11.39 1.55
CA PRO A 282 -15.92 -12.07 2.57
C PRO A 282 -15.98 -13.58 2.32
N GLU A 283 -15.80 -14.37 3.38
CA GLU A 283 -15.97 -15.82 3.33
C GLU A 283 -17.38 -16.19 2.87
N ARG A 284 -18.39 -15.50 3.42
CA ARG A 284 -19.78 -15.61 3.03
C ARG A 284 -20.17 -14.36 2.26
N LEU A 285 -20.31 -14.50 0.95
CA LEU A 285 -20.78 -13.44 0.08
C LEU A 285 -22.24 -13.69 -0.28
N VAL A 286 -23.13 -12.82 0.20
CA VAL A 286 -24.56 -12.89 -0.13
C VAL A 286 -24.87 -11.90 -1.24
N LEU A 287 -25.46 -12.39 -2.33
CA LEU A 287 -25.87 -11.59 -3.48
C LEU A 287 -27.37 -11.73 -3.75
N LYS A 288 -27.95 -10.67 -4.32
CA LYS A 288 -29.30 -10.62 -4.88
C LYS A 288 -29.24 -9.92 -6.25
N PRO A 289 -30.15 -10.21 -7.20
CA PRO A 289 -30.34 -9.34 -8.35
C PRO A 289 -30.55 -7.89 -7.88
N GLY A 290 -29.85 -6.94 -8.50
CA GLY A 290 -29.82 -5.53 -8.07
C GLY A 290 -28.74 -5.19 -7.03
N ALA A 291 -27.99 -6.16 -6.49
CA ALA A 291 -26.94 -5.89 -5.52
C ALA A 291 -25.82 -5.04 -6.11
N ARG A 292 -25.40 -4.00 -5.38
CA ARG A 292 -24.22 -3.19 -5.73
C ARG A 292 -22.97 -3.92 -5.27
N VAL A 293 -22.08 -4.19 -6.22
CA VAL A 293 -20.84 -4.92 -5.97
C VAL A 293 -19.66 -4.22 -6.61
N MET A 294 -18.48 -4.44 -6.05
CA MET A 294 -17.22 -3.94 -6.56
C MET A 294 -16.25 -5.10 -6.75
N THR A 295 -15.53 -5.06 -7.86
CA THR A 295 -14.50 -6.03 -8.19
C THR A 295 -13.21 -5.73 -7.43
N LEU A 296 -12.53 -6.77 -6.92
CA LEU A 296 -11.28 -6.61 -6.18
C LEU A 296 -10.02 -7.01 -6.96
N ARG A 297 -10.16 -7.26 -8.26
CA ARG A 297 -9.06 -7.67 -9.14
C ARG A 297 -9.25 -7.14 -10.55
N ASN A 298 -8.12 -6.98 -11.23
CA ASN A 298 -8.08 -6.69 -12.66
C ASN A 298 -8.42 -7.96 -13.45
N ASP A 299 -9.24 -7.81 -14.49
CA ASP A 299 -9.48 -8.85 -15.48
C ASP A 299 -8.27 -8.97 -16.42
N PRO A 300 -7.76 -10.18 -16.71
CA PRO A 300 -6.70 -10.38 -17.70
C PRO A 300 -7.04 -9.82 -19.08
N ALA A 301 -8.32 -9.90 -19.49
CA ALA A 301 -8.81 -9.33 -20.74
C ALA A 301 -9.15 -7.83 -20.64
N ARG A 302 -8.84 -7.19 -19.50
CA ARG A 302 -9.05 -5.76 -19.22
C ARG A 302 -10.50 -5.30 -19.38
N ARG A 303 -11.48 -6.19 -19.21
CA ARG A 303 -12.91 -5.84 -19.21
C ARG A 303 -13.32 -5.04 -17.97
N TRP A 304 -12.59 -5.21 -16.87
CA TRP A 304 -12.72 -4.42 -15.64
C TRP A 304 -11.38 -4.32 -14.91
N VAL A 305 -11.31 -3.40 -13.94
CA VAL A 305 -10.15 -3.18 -13.07
C VAL A 305 -10.55 -3.32 -11.61
N ASN A 306 -9.58 -3.53 -10.72
CA ASN A 306 -9.80 -3.51 -9.28
C ASN A 306 -10.40 -2.15 -8.87
N GLY A 307 -11.60 -2.19 -8.26
CA GLY A 307 -12.40 -1.01 -7.95
C GLY A 307 -13.55 -0.75 -8.91
N SER A 308 -13.66 -1.46 -10.04
CA SER A 308 -14.83 -1.34 -10.91
C SER A 308 -16.11 -1.74 -10.17
N VAL A 309 -17.09 -0.85 -10.17
CA VAL A 309 -18.37 -1.01 -9.48
C VAL A 309 -19.45 -1.35 -10.49
N GLY A 310 -20.42 -2.16 -10.07
CA GLY A 310 -21.54 -2.55 -10.91
C GLY A 310 -22.71 -3.09 -10.11
N THR A 311 -23.73 -3.51 -10.85
CA THR A 311 -24.97 -4.07 -10.31
C THR A 311 -25.13 -5.50 -10.78
N VAL A 312 -25.39 -6.42 -9.85
CA VAL A 312 -25.66 -7.82 -10.17
C VAL A 312 -26.96 -7.91 -10.99
N VAL A 313 -26.90 -8.49 -12.19
CA VAL A 313 -28.06 -8.69 -13.08
C VAL A 313 -28.44 -10.16 -13.22
N GLY A 314 -27.55 -11.07 -12.85
CA GLY A 314 -27.79 -12.51 -12.85
C GLY A 314 -26.83 -13.22 -11.92
N ILE A 315 -27.25 -14.38 -11.39
CA ILE A 315 -26.46 -15.14 -10.42
C ILE A 315 -26.37 -16.59 -10.89
N GLY A 316 -25.17 -17.01 -11.29
CA GLY A 316 -24.86 -18.37 -11.72
C GLY A 316 -24.49 -19.29 -10.55
N ALA A 317 -24.08 -20.52 -10.88
CA ALA A 317 -23.68 -21.51 -9.88
C ALA A 317 -22.38 -21.14 -9.15
N HIS A 318 -21.38 -20.70 -9.92
CA HIS A 318 -20.04 -20.32 -9.45
C HIS A 318 -19.58 -18.97 -10.01
N SER A 319 -20.52 -18.20 -10.57
CA SER A 319 -20.31 -16.92 -11.23
C SER A 319 -21.43 -15.93 -10.93
N ALA A 320 -21.18 -14.64 -11.17
CA ALA A 320 -22.18 -13.58 -11.12
C ALA A 320 -22.09 -12.71 -12.38
N MET A 321 -23.23 -12.42 -12.99
CA MET A 321 -23.35 -11.47 -14.08
C MET A 321 -23.51 -10.06 -13.50
N VAL A 322 -22.58 -9.17 -13.81
CA VAL A 322 -22.54 -7.81 -13.28
C VAL A 322 -22.57 -6.81 -14.43
N ARG A 323 -23.55 -5.90 -14.42
CA ARG A 323 -23.57 -4.71 -15.26
C ARG A 323 -22.74 -3.63 -14.59
N LEU A 324 -21.54 -3.38 -15.10
CA LEU A 324 -20.64 -2.34 -14.61
C LEU A 324 -21.21 -0.95 -14.88
N ASP A 325 -20.81 0.01 -14.07
CA ASP A 325 -21.24 1.41 -14.23
C ASP A 325 -20.69 2.04 -15.52
N SER A 326 -19.61 1.49 -16.06
CA SER A 326 -19.09 1.80 -17.40
C SER A 326 -20.02 1.35 -18.55
N GLY A 327 -21.06 0.56 -18.25
CA GLY A 327 -22.09 0.12 -19.19
C GLY A 327 -21.94 -1.30 -19.70
N SER A 328 -20.77 -1.93 -19.57
CA SER A 328 -20.57 -3.31 -19.98
C SER A 328 -21.19 -4.31 -18.99
N THR A 329 -21.73 -5.41 -19.52
CA THR A 329 -22.15 -6.54 -18.69
C THR A 329 -21.12 -7.65 -18.80
N VAL A 330 -20.62 -8.12 -17.66
CA VAL A 330 -19.53 -9.09 -17.59
C VAL A 330 -19.91 -10.24 -16.67
N GLU A 331 -19.46 -11.44 -17.02
CA GLU A 331 -19.49 -12.59 -16.13
C GLU A 331 -18.24 -12.60 -15.27
N ILE A 332 -18.43 -12.68 -13.95
CA ILE A 332 -17.37 -12.73 -12.97
C ILE A 332 -17.39 -14.10 -12.32
N GLU A 333 -16.37 -14.89 -12.61
CA GLU A 333 -16.18 -16.23 -12.07
C GLU A 333 -15.37 -16.19 -10.77
N SER A 334 -15.40 -17.33 -10.06
CA SER A 334 -14.60 -17.53 -8.85
C SER A 334 -13.10 -17.45 -9.14
N PHE A 335 -12.34 -16.86 -8.23
CA PHE A 335 -10.89 -16.73 -8.34
C PHE A 335 -10.19 -17.31 -7.11
N THR A 336 -8.99 -17.85 -7.31
CA THR A 336 -8.16 -18.43 -6.25
C THR A 336 -6.99 -17.52 -5.91
N TRP A 337 -6.96 -16.99 -4.68
CA TRP A 337 -5.80 -16.34 -4.11
C TRP A 337 -4.89 -17.36 -3.46
N GLU A 338 -3.60 -17.31 -3.80
CA GLU A 338 -2.59 -18.20 -3.26
C GLU A 338 -1.77 -17.48 -2.19
N ARG A 339 -1.69 -18.09 -1.01
CA ARG A 339 -0.76 -17.68 0.03
C ARG A 339 0.56 -18.39 -0.21
N ILE A 340 1.61 -17.61 -0.40
CA ILE A 340 2.96 -18.15 -0.60
C ILE A 340 3.80 -18.08 0.68
N ARG A 341 4.78 -18.98 0.76
CA ARG A 341 5.88 -18.95 1.72
C ARG A 341 7.18 -19.04 0.95
N TYR A 342 8.10 -18.12 1.26
CA TYR A 342 9.45 -18.18 0.73
C TYR A 342 10.28 -19.22 1.50
N GLY A 343 11.00 -20.04 0.75
CA GLY A 343 11.97 -21.02 1.23
C GLY A 343 13.32 -20.83 0.55
N TRP A 344 14.30 -21.63 0.97
CA TRP A 344 15.59 -21.72 0.30
C TRP A 344 15.80 -23.14 -0.19
N ASP A 345 16.00 -23.30 -1.49
CA ASP A 345 16.37 -24.56 -2.09
C ASP A 345 17.89 -24.65 -2.23
N GLU A 346 18.53 -25.41 -1.34
CA GLU A 346 19.99 -25.60 -1.35
C GLU A 346 20.52 -26.19 -2.66
N PRO A 347 19.88 -27.22 -3.27
CA PRO A 347 20.32 -27.78 -4.55
C PRO A 347 20.35 -26.78 -5.70
N SER A 348 19.28 -26.00 -5.92
CA SER A 348 19.25 -25.04 -7.03
C SER A 348 19.92 -23.71 -6.69
N GLY A 349 20.19 -23.42 -5.42
CA GLY A 349 20.69 -22.13 -4.96
C GLY A 349 19.71 -20.99 -5.24
N ARG A 350 18.40 -21.28 -5.27
CA ARG A 350 17.34 -20.32 -5.57
C ARG A 350 16.37 -20.21 -4.39
N ILE A 351 15.66 -19.08 -4.38
CA ILE A 351 14.51 -18.90 -3.50
C ILE A 351 13.40 -19.81 -4.01
N ASP A 352 12.94 -20.70 -3.15
CA ASP A 352 11.76 -21.52 -3.39
C ASP A 352 10.50 -20.75 -2.98
N VAL A 353 9.41 -20.91 -3.73
CA VAL A 353 8.14 -20.25 -3.47
C VAL A 353 7.07 -21.32 -3.39
N GLN A 354 6.65 -21.65 -2.17
CA GLN A 354 5.67 -22.70 -1.92
C GLN A 354 4.29 -22.09 -1.70
N VAL A 355 3.28 -22.59 -2.39
CA VAL A 355 1.88 -22.27 -2.09
C VAL A 355 1.49 -23.08 -0.85
N VAL A 356 1.31 -22.39 0.28
CA VAL A 356 1.00 -23.02 1.57
C VAL A 356 -0.50 -23.00 1.88
N GLY A 357 -1.25 -22.15 1.17
CA GLY A 357 -2.69 -22.10 1.29
C GLY A 357 -3.33 -21.44 0.07
N ALA A 358 -4.62 -21.72 -0.13
CA ALA A 358 -5.40 -21.15 -1.20
C ALA A 358 -6.78 -20.77 -0.68
N TYR A 359 -7.32 -19.67 -1.20
CA TYR A 359 -8.67 -19.22 -0.93
C TYR A 359 -9.38 -18.97 -2.25
N THR A 360 -10.49 -19.65 -2.49
CA THR A 360 -11.28 -19.51 -3.72
C THR A 360 -12.65 -18.90 -3.42
N GLN A 361 -12.96 -17.78 -4.08
CA GLN A 361 -14.24 -17.08 -3.93
C GLN A 361 -14.45 -16.13 -5.12
N LEU A 362 -15.68 -15.68 -5.34
CA LEU A 362 -15.97 -14.56 -6.25
C LEU A 362 -15.16 -13.30 -5.82
N PRO A 363 -14.43 -12.64 -6.73
CA PRO A 363 -13.65 -11.43 -6.44
C PRO A 363 -14.53 -10.19 -6.32
N LEU A 364 -15.59 -10.29 -5.52
CA LEU A 364 -16.64 -9.29 -5.33
C LEU A 364 -16.84 -8.96 -3.86
N VAL A 365 -17.15 -7.69 -3.59
CA VAL A 365 -17.61 -7.21 -2.29
C VAL A 365 -18.83 -6.30 -2.45
N PRO A 366 -19.73 -6.24 -1.45
CA PRO A 366 -20.79 -5.24 -1.42
C PRO A 366 -20.20 -3.83 -1.53
N ALA A 367 -20.83 -2.99 -2.35
CA ALA A 367 -20.28 -1.69 -2.75
C ALA A 367 -21.29 -0.54 -2.65
N TRP A 368 -22.29 -0.65 -1.79
CA TRP A 368 -23.08 0.53 -1.41
C TRP A 368 -22.24 1.47 -0.56
N ALA A 369 -21.42 0.91 0.35
CA ALA A 369 -20.47 1.66 1.15
C ALA A 369 -19.19 0.87 1.40
N MET A 370 -18.10 1.61 1.65
CA MET A 370 -16.84 1.05 2.12
C MET A 370 -16.08 2.06 2.98
N THR A 371 -15.15 1.57 3.79
CA THR A 371 -14.31 2.49 4.56
C THR A 371 -13.30 3.21 3.67
N MET A 372 -12.96 4.47 3.98
CA MET A 372 -11.87 5.20 3.32
C MET A 372 -10.54 4.42 3.32
N HIS A 373 -10.25 3.69 4.40
CA HIS A 373 -9.05 2.84 4.48
C HIS A 373 -9.01 1.75 3.40
N LYS A 374 -10.15 1.06 3.18
CA LYS A 374 -10.28 0.03 2.13
C LYS A 374 -10.30 0.62 0.71
N ALA A 375 -10.64 1.90 0.57
CA ALA A 375 -10.62 2.61 -0.71
C ALA A 375 -9.19 3.03 -1.13
N GLN A 376 -8.20 2.94 -0.23
CA GLN A 376 -6.81 3.25 -0.58
C GLN A 376 -6.34 2.35 -1.73
N GLY A 377 -5.63 2.96 -2.69
CA GLY A 377 -5.09 2.25 -3.84
C GLY A 377 -6.12 1.93 -4.93
N LEU A 378 -7.42 1.95 -4.64
CA LEU A 378 -8.48 1.71 -5.62
C LEU A 378 -8.68 2.90 -6.56
N THR A 379 -9.20 2.61 -7.75
CA THR A 379 -9.69 3.61 -8.70
C THR A 379 -11.21 3.53 -8.71
N LEU A 380 -11.85 4.53 -8.09
CA LEU A 380 -13.31 4.64 -8.03
C LEU A 380 -13.74 5.78 -8.95
N GLU A 381 -14.72 5.52 -9.81
CA GLU A 381 -15.22 6.50 -10.78
C GLU A 381 -16.18 7.50 -10.16
N ASP A 382 -16.98 7.05 -9.19
CA ASP A 382 -17.96 7.89 -8.50
C ASP A 382 -18.09 7.54 -7.02
N VAL A 383 -17.95 8.54 -6.17
CA VAL A 383 -17.93 8.37 -4.71
C VAL A 383 -18.67 9.50 -4.02
N ARG A 384 -19.31 9.16 -2.90
CA ARG A 384 -19.80 10.11 -1.91
C ARG A 384 -18.99 9.92 -0.63
N ILE A 385 -18.56 11.00 0.01
CA ILE A 385 -17.77 10.92 1.24
C ILE A 385 -18.65 11.32 2.44
N ASP A 386 -18.71 10.46 3.45
CA ASP A 386 -19.27 10.75 4.76
C ASP A 386 -18.16 11.20 5.71
N PHE A 387 -18.22 12.48 6.12
CA PHE A 387 -17.27 13.08 7.06
C PHE A 387 -17.73 13.03 8.54
N ASP A 388 -18.93 12.50 8.84
CA ASP A 388 -19.51 12.56 10.19
C ASP A 388 -18.66 11.84 11.25
N ASN A 389 -18.40 12.49 12.39
CA ASN A 389 -17.84 11.99 13.67
C ASN A 389 -16.61 11.04 13.66
N GLY A 390 -15.96 10.78 12.52
CA GLY A 390 -14.89 9.79 12.42
C GLY A 390 -13.63 10.20 11.65
N CYS A 391 -13.63 11.35 10.95
CA CYS A 391 -12.50 11.77 10.10
C CYS A 391 -11.29 12.36 10.85
N ALA A 392 -11.39 12.61 12.16
CA ALA A 392 -10.33 13.27 12.94
C ALA A 392 -8.97 12.54 12.95
N ARG A 393 -8.89 11.28 12.49
CA ARG A 393 -7.66 10.46 12.50
C ARG A 393 -6.99 10.27 11.13
N LEU A 394 -7.65 10.63 10.03
CA LEU A 394 -7.17 10.36 8.67
C LEU A 394 -6.47 11.59 8.11
N GLY A 395 -5.13 11.65 8.25
CA GLY A 395 -4.27 12.64 7.58
C GLY A 395 -3.82 13.85 8.40
N LEU A 396 -4.41 14.11 9.57
CA LEU A 396 -4.04 15.25 10.42
C LEU A 396 -2.67 15.18 11.14
N PRO A 397 -2.03 14.03 11.44
CA PRO A 397 -0.76 14.06 12.17
C PRO A 397 0.40 14.65 11.36
N PHE A 398 0.29 14.72 10.02
CA PHE A 398 1.40 15.18 9.16
C PHE A 398 1.41 16.69 8.92
N GLN A 399 0.27 17.38 9.08
CA GLN A 399 0.20 18.84 8.84
C GLN A 399 0.83 19.66 9.97
N ASN A 400 0.89 19.14 11.21
CA ASN A 400 1.44 19.85 12.37
C ASN A 400 2.86 19.43 12.77
N ARG A 401 3.49 18.49 12.06
CA ARG A 401 4.91 18.18 12.26
C ARG A 401 5.60 18.32 10.91
N ARG A 402 6.35 19.42 10.75
CA ARG A 402 7.33 19.60 9.66
C ARG A 402 8.02 18.25 9.46
N ALA A 403 7.87 17.64 8.29
CA ALA A 403 8.71 16.51 7.90
C ALA A 403 10.15 16.91 8.23
N PRO A 404 10.92 16.10 8.97
CA PRO A 404 12.30 16.44 9.23
C PRO A 404 12.97 16.66 7.88
N ARG A 405 13.47 17.89 7.68
CA ARG A 405 14.51 18.14 6.68
C ARG A 405 15.63 17.19 7.09
N LEU A 406 15.67 16.00 6.48
CA LEU A 406 16.84 15.12 6.51
C LEU A 406 18.00 16.00 6.11
N LYS A 407 18.81 16.39 7.11
CA LYS A 407 19.85 17.40 6.99
C LYS A 407 20.81 16.93 5.91
N ALA A 408 20.71 17.52 4.73
CA ALA A 408 21.86 17.58 3.85
C ALA A 408 22.94 18.33 4.63
N ALA A 409 24.06 17.66 4.88
CA ALA A 409 25.22 18.26 5.52
C ALA A 409 25.58 19.56 4.78
N ARG A 410 25.35 20.69 5.44
CA ARG A 410 25.94 21.98 5.07
C ARG A 410 26.81 22.39 6.24
N GLY A 411 28.10 22.60 5.95
CA GLY A 411 29.09 23.13 6.87
C GLY A 411 28.72 24.52 7.42
N PRO A 412 29.54 25.05 8.33
CA PRO A 412 29.13 26.12 9.23
C PRO A 412 29.03 27.44 8.48
N ALA A 413 27.87 28.09 8.54
CA ALA A 413 27.75 29.52 8.26
C ALA A 413 26.50 30.10 8.94
N GLY A 414 26.73 30.96 9.94
CA GLY A 414 26.10 32.28 10.05
C GLY A 414 24.61 32.36 10.41
N SER A 415 24.37 32.64 11.70
CA SER A 415 23.35 33.54 12.27
C SER A 415 22.37 34.27 11.33
N GLY A 416 21.08 34.19 11.68
CA GLY A 416 20.06 35.12 11.19
C GLY A 416 18.64 34.68 11.56
N GLU A 417 18.17 35.15 12.71
CA GLU A 417 16.74 35.24 13.07
C GLU A 417 15.98 36.00 11.96
N VAL A 418 14.69 35.77 11.71
CA VAL A 418 13.60 36.49 12.40
C VAL A 418 12.26 35.87 11.96
N MET A 419 11.37 35.70 12.94
CA MET A 419 9.93 35.41 12.86
C MET A 419 9.14 36.72 13.12
N PRO A 420 7.80 36.79 12.96
CA PRO A 420 6.83 35.71 12.82
C PRO A 420 6.06 35.67 11.49
#